data_AF-A0A5C8NJY1-F1
#
_entry.id   AF-A0A5C8NJY1-F1
#
_cell.length_a   1.000
_cell.length_b   1.000
_cell.length_c   1.000
_cell.angle_alpha   90.00
_cell.angle_beta   90.00
_cell.angle_gamma   90.00
#
_symmetry.space_group_name_H-M   'P 1'
#
loop_
_entity.id
_entity.type
_entity.pdbx_description
1 polymer ?
#
loop_
_entity_poly.entity_id
_entity_poly.type
_entity_poly.pdbx_seq_one_letter_code
_entity_poly.pdbx_strand_id
1 'polypeptide(L)'
;MTQTTNEPGTQEVDVRGMRKPDKHPTIFAAYAALTVGDSFVLVNDHDPQHLHDELEADHAGSYDWAYLNREPRDWRIRITKLASTPLPRVLVDTTAIAADPTVADAAGAAWRLEAKDRDLDSNLIVVPPNQVIDAHAGPDLDVLVHVLAGRGTLATELGTVELRPGQLLWLPRRSLRAFTAGPDGLRYLTVHQRRQALVLAPTRSAD
;
A
#
# COMPACT_ATOMS: atom_id res chain seq x y z
N MET A 1 -33.44 0.29 -33.21
CA MET A 1 -33.21 1.67 -32.76
C MET A 1 -33.42 1.69 -31.25
N THR A 2 -32.34 1.50 -30.50
CA THR A 2 -32.37 1.64 -29.04
C THR A 2 -31.61 2.92 -28.76
N GLN A 3 -32.36 3.98 -28.45
CA GLN A 3 -31.79 5.27 -28.08
C GLN A 3 -31.14 5.11 -26.70
N THR A 4 -29.82 5.24 -26.66
CA THR A 4 -29.06 5.43 -25.42
C THR A 4 -29.47 6.78 -24.86
N THR A 5 -30.18 6.78 -23.73
CA THR A 5 -30.44 7.98 -22.94
C THR A 5 -29.11 8.54 -22.47
N ASN A 6 -28.60 9.56 -23.17
CA ASN A 6 -27.57 10.45 -22.64
C ASN A 6 -28.21 11.22 -21.48
N GLU A 7 -27.89 10.81 -20.25
CA GLU A 7 -28.08 11.65 -19.07
C GLU A 7 -27.32 12.97 -19.30
N PRO A 8 -27.98 14.14 -19.27
CA PRO A 8 -27.32 15.41 -19.56
C PRO A 8 -26.35 15.76 -18.42
N GLY A 9 -25.05 15.86 -18.74
CA GLY A 9 -24.07 16.61 -17.93
C GLY A 9 -22.98 15.80 -17.22
N THR A 10 -22.90 14.47 -17.34
CA THR A 10 -21.77 13.73 -16.76
C THR A 10 -20.50 14.01 -17.57
N GLN A 11 -19.49 14.61 -16.93
CA GLN A 11 -18.20 14.93 -17.54
C GLN A 11 -17.55 13.66 -18.10
N GLU A 12 -17.12 13.67 -19.36
CA GLU A 12 -16.30 12.59 -19.93
C GLU A 12 -14.81 12.90 -19.77
N VAL A 13 -14.04 11.89 -19.37
CA VAL A 13 -12.58 11.90 -19.33
C VAL A 13 -12.09 10.86 -20.34
N ASP A 14 -11.88 11.28 -21.58
CA ASP A 14 -11.37 10.42 -22.66
C ASP A 14 -9.84 10.40 -22.69
N VAL A 15 -9.26 9.24 -22.42
CA VAL A 15 -7.81 9.05 -22.35
C VAL A 15 -7.24 8.26 -23.53
N ARG A 16 -8.04 7.91 -24.53
CA ARG A 16 -7.60 7.06 -25.67
C ARG A 16 -6.46 7.67 -26.47
N GLY A 17 -6.44 9.00 -26.60
CA GLY A 17 -5.40 9.75 -27.31
C GLY A 17 -4.21 10.20 -26.45
N MET A 18 -4.24 9.94 -25.13
CA MET A 18 -3.21 10.43 -24.21
C MET A 18 -1.99 9.50 -24.17
N ARG A 19 -0.80 10.06 -23.91
CA ARG A 19 0.40 9.26 -23.67
C ARG A 19 0.19 8.42 -22.41
N LYS A 20 0.66 7.16 -22.42
CA LYS A 20 0.56 6.23 -21.29
C LYS A 20 0.88 6.84 -19.91
N PRO A 21 2.01 7.58 -19.71
CA PRO A 21 2.31 8.18 -18.41
C PRO A 21 1.34 9.28 -17.96
N ASP A 22 0.60 9.90 -18.89
CA ASP A 22 -0.30 11.02 -18.60
C ASP A 22 -1.73 10.55 -18.26
N LYS A 23 -2.09 9.31 -18.62
CA LYS A 23 -3.46 8.77 -18.43
C LYS A 23 -3.86 8.73 -16.95
N HIS A 24 -3.15 7.97 -16.12
CA HIS A 24 -3.50 7.80 -14.70
C HIS A 24 -3.51 9.14 -13.95
N PRO A 25 -2.46 10.00 -14.04
CA PRO A 25 -2.47 11.30 -13.36
C PRO A 25 -3.69 12.15 -13.71
N THR A 26 -4.12 12.16 -14.98
CA THR A 26 -5.30 12.91 -15.41
C THR A 26 -6.58 12.37 -14.77
N ILE A 27 -6.72 11.04 -14.69
CA ILE A 27 -7.91 10.40 -14.13
C ILE A 27 -7.98 10.59 -12.61
N PHE A 28 -6.84 10.45 -11.90
CA PHE A 28 -6.78 10.73 -10.47
C PHE A 28 -7.04 12.20 -10.15
N ALA A 29 -6.56 13.13 -10.98
CA ALA A 29 -6.87 14.55 -10.83
C ALA A 29 -8.38 14.83 -11.01
N ALA A 30 -9.02 14.20 -12.00
CA ALA A 30 -10.45 14.29 -12.20
C ALA A 30 -11.24 13.73 -11.00
N TYR A 31 -10.85 12.57 -10.48
CA TYR A 31 -11.46 11.97 -9.29
C TYR A 31 -11.28 12.83 -8.03
N ALA A 32 -10.08 13.37 -7.82
CA ALA A 32 -9.78 14.23 -6.67
C ALA A 32 -10.65 15.50 -6.67
N ALA A 33 -10.93 16.06 -7.84
CA ALA A 33 -11.73 17.26 -8.02
C ALA A 33 -13.26 17.07 -7.81
N LEU A 34 -13.76 15.83 -7.78
CA LEU A 34 -15.18 15.55 -7.55
C LEU A 34 -15.61 15.98 -6.14
N THR A 35 -16.85 16.48 -6.03
CA THR A 35 -17.58 16.51 -4.76
C THR A 35 -18.12 15.12 -4.45
N VAL A 36 -18.40 14.83 -3.19
CA VAL A 36 -19.10 13.59 -2.82
C VAL A 36 -20.46 13.53 -3.49
N GLY A 37 -20.75 12.41 -4.15
CA GLY A 37 -21.96 12.18 -4.96
C GLY A 37 -21.76 12.46 -6.45
N ASP A 38 -20.74 13.23 -6.83
CA ASP A 38 -20.46 13.51 -8.23
C ASP A 38 -19.75 12.34 -8.92
N SER A 39 -19.85 12.31 -10.25
CA SER A 39 -19.21 11.29 -11.09
C SER A 39 -18.70 11.85 -12.42
N PHE A 40 -17.76 11.14 -13.03
CA PHE A 40 -17.38 11.31 -14.43
C PHE A 40 -17.39 9.96 -15.15
N VAL A 41 -17.40 9.97 -16.48
CA VAL A 41 -17.25 8.76 -17.31
C VAL A 41 -15.84 8.71 -17.88
N LEU A 42 -15.05 7.73 -17.47
CA LEU A 42 -13.78 7.37 -18.09
C LEU A 42 -14.06 6.69 -19.44
N VAL A 43 -13.39 7.15 -20.50
CA VAL A 43 -13.38 6.49 -21.81
C VAL A 43 -11.97 6.01 -22.13
N ASN A 44 -11.79 4.69 -22.31
CA ASN A 44 -10.48 4.07 -22.55
C ASN A 44 -10.53 3.05 -23.71
N ASP A 45 -9.37 2.72 -24.26
CA ASP A 45 -9.22 1.83 -25.42
C ASP A 45 -9.15 0.33 -25.04
N HIS A 46 -9.00 0.03 -23.75
CA HIS A 46 -8.98 -1.31 -23.16
C HIS A 46 -9.61 -1.28 -21.76
N ASP A 47 -9.84 -2.45 -21.16
CA ASP A 47 -10.28 -2.55 -19.77
C ASP A 47 -9.22 -1.97 -18.83
N PRO A 48 -9.50 -0.89 -18.07
CA PRO A 48 -8.49 -0.22 -17.25
C PRO A 48 -8.32 -0.92 -15.89
N GLN A 49 -8.08 -2.24 -15.88
CA GLN A 49 -7.93 -3.03 -14.65
C GLN A 49 -6.83 -2.49 -13.73
N HIS A 50 -5.66 -2.15 -14.29
CA HIS A 50 -4.57 -1.57 -13.49
C HIS A 50 -4.93 -0.25 -12.82
N LEU A 51 -5.76 0.58 -13.46
CA LEU A 51 -6.24 1.83 -12.85
C LEU A 51 -7.24 1.52 -11.73
N HIS A 52 -8.11 0.53 -11.94
CA HIS A 52 -9.06 0.08 -10.93
C HIS A 52 -8.33 -0.44 -9.68
N ASP A 53 -7.28 -1.25 -9.86
CA ASP A 53 -6.45 -1.75 -8.76
C ASP A 53 -5.77 -0.60 -7.98
N GLU A 54 -5.31 0.45 -8.69
CA GLU A 54 -4.72 1.62 -8.05
C GLU A 54 -5.75 2.45 -7.27
N LEU A 55 -6.96 2.64 -7.81
CA LEU A 55 -8.06 3.29 -7.08
C LEU A 55 -8.47 2.45 -5.87
N GLU A 56 -8.55 1.13 -5.99
CA GLU A 56 -8.89 0.25 -4.88
C GLU A 56 -7.85 0.32 -3.76
N ALA A 57 -6.56 0.30 -4.13
CA ALA A 57 -5.47 0.41 -3.16
C ALA A 57 -5.56 1.70 -2.30
N ASP A 58 -5.97 2.82 -2.87
CA ASP A 58 -5.94 4.12 -2.17
C ASP A 58 -7.32 4.58 -1.67
N HIS A 59 -8.38 4.12 -2.32
CA HIS A 59 -9.74 4.62 -2.17
C HIS A 59 -10.78 3.52 -1.90
N ALA A 60 -10.38 2.28 -1.56
CA ALA A 60 -11.31 1.19 -1.23
C ALA A 60 -12.53 1.67 -0.42
N GLY A 61 -13.73 1.39 -0.94
CA GLY A 61 -15.02 1.75 -0.35
C GLY A 61 -15.39 3.24 -0.41
N SER A 62 -14.51 4.13 -0.86
CA SER A 62 -14.77 5.57 -1.02
C SER A 62 -15.16 5.98 -2.44
N TYR A 63 -15.27 5.04 -3.37
CA TYR A 63 -15.73 5.26 -4.75
C TYR A 63 -16.67 4.13 -5.21
N ASP A 64 -17.44 4.39 -6.26
CA ASP A 64 -18.16 3.38 -7.05
C ASP A 64 -17.55 3.28 -8.45
N TRP A 65 -17.56 2.06 -9.01
CA TRP A 65 -17.02 1.73 -10.33
C TRP A 65 -18.05 0.96 -11.15
N ALA A 66 -18.72 1.66 -12.06
CA ALA A 66 -19.79 1.09 -12.88
C ALA A 66 -19.40 1.04 -14.36
N TYR A 67 -19.29 -0.17 -14.92
CA TYR A 67 -19.11 -0.34 -16.36
C TYR A 67 -20.38 0.04 -17.11
N LEU A 68 -20.27 1.00 -18.03
CA LEU A 68 -21.33 1.44 -18.93
C LEU A 68 -21.19 0.81 -20.32
N ASN A 69 -19.96 0.61 -20.78
CA ASN A 69 -19.64 -0.10 -22.02
C ASN A 69 -18.36 -0.94 -21.85
N ARG A 70 -18.31 -2.11 -22.49
CA ARG A 70 -17.19 -3.07 -22.48
C ARG A 70 -16.82 -3.53 -23.89
N GLU A 71 -17.12 -2.72 -24.90
CA GLU A 71 -16.74 -3.01 -26.28
C GLU A 71 -15.25 -2.75 -26.53
N PRO A 72 -14.58 -3.55 -27.39
CA PRO A 72 -13.20 -3.29 -27.77
C PRO A 72 -13.01 -1.85 -28.25
N ARG A 73 -12.03 -1.14 -27.68
CA ARG A 73 -11.71 0.27 -27.98
C ARG A 73 -12.73 1.32 -27.52
N ASP A 74 -13.82 0.94 -26.87
CA ASP A 74 -14.82 1.84 -26.27
C ASP A 74 -15.24 1.37 -24.87
N TRP A 75 -14.25 1.25 -23.98
CA TRP A 75 -14.53 0.96 -22.57
C TRP A 75 -15.00 2.23 -21.88
N ARG A 76 -16.18 2.18 -21.27
CA ARG A 76 -16.77 3.31 -20.55
C ARG A 76 -17.08 2.91 -19.12
N ILE A 77 -16.53 3.67 -18.17
CA ILE A 77 -16.68 3.41 -16.75
C ILE A 77 -17.15 4.70 -16.07
N ARG A 78 -18.28 4.67 -15.37
CA ARG A 78 -18.66 5.74 -14.45
C ARG A 78 -17.91 5.54 -13.15
N ILE A 79 -17.19 6.56 -12.71
CA ILE A 79 -16.49 6.59 -11.43
C ILE A 79 -17.16 7.67 -10.58
N THR A 80 -17.72 7.27 -9.44
CA THR A 80 -18.44 8.16 -8.51
C THR A 80 -17.67 8.29 -7.22
N LYS A 81 -17.55 9.51 -6.68
CA LYS A 81 -16.91 9.73 -5.36
C LYS A 81 -17.93 9.57 -4.25
N LEU A 82 -17.72 8.63 -3.34
CA LEU A 82 -18.65 8.32 -2.24
C LEU A 82 -18.25 8.93 -0.90
N ALA A 83 -16.97 9.27 -0.73
CA ALA A 83 -16.47 9.93 0.48
C ALA A 83 -15.46 11.04 0.16
N SER A 84 -15.38 12.05 1.03
CA SER A 84 -14.49 13.20 0.85
C SER A 84 -13.02 12.84 1.05
N THR A 85 -12.74 11.77 1.79
CA THR A 85 -11.41 11.22 2.07
C THR A 85 -11.46 9.70 1.96
N PRO A 86 -10.30 9.01 1.77
CA PRO A 86 -10.21 7.57 1.95
C PRO A 86 -10.80 7.12 3.30
N LEU A 87 -11.45 5.96 3.32
CA LEU A 87 -12.09 5.41 4.52
C LEU A 87 -11.11 4.52 5.31
N PRO A 88 -11.24 4.47 6.65
CA PRO A 88 -10.61 3.43 7.45
C PRO A 88 -11.09 2.04 7.00
N ARG A 89 -10.18 1.07 6.93
CA ARG A 89 -10.51 -0.31 6.53
C ARG A 89 -9.64 -1.32 7.25
N VAL A 90 -10.15 -2.55 7.34
CA VAL A 90 -9.35 -3.70 7.76
C VAL A 90 -8.35 -4.01 6.66
N LEU A 91 -7.06 -3.93 6.97
CA LEU A 91 -6.00 -4.23 6.02
C LEU A 91 -5.71 -5.73 5.96
N VAL A 92 -5.66 -6.37 7.13
CA VAL A 92 -5.26 -7.76 7.27
C VAL A 92 -5.59 -8.28 8.68
N ASP A 93 -5.87 -9.58 8.80
CA ASP A 93 -5.85 -10.28 10.08
C ASP A 93 -4.44 -10.86 10.32
N THR A 94 -3.68 -10.22 11.20
CA THR A 94 -2.32 -10.65 11.52
C THR A 94 -2.27 -12.02 12.21
N THR A 95 -3.34 -12.42 12.91
CA THR A 95 -3.42 -13.72 13.57
C THR A 95 -3.55 -14.82 12.53
N ALA A 96 -4.40 -14.62 11.52
CA ALA A 96 -4.57 -15.55 10.42
C ALA A 96 -3.26 -15.75 9.64
N ILE A 97 -2.58 -14.66 9.25
CA ILE A 97 -1.29 -14.76 8.55
C ILE A 97 -0.23 -15.42 9.43
N ALA A 98 -0.15 -15.02 10.71
CA ALA A 98 0.84 -15.60 11.61
C ALA A 98 0.60 -17.08 11.90
N ALA A 99 -0.62 -17.60 11.72
CA ALA A 99 -0.96 -19.01 11.89
C ALA A 99 -0.83 -19.84 10.60
N ASP A 100 -0.70 -19.20 9.44
CA ASP A 100 -0.66 -19.89 8.14
C ASP A 100 0.67 -20.67 7.95
N PRO A 101 0.62 -22.02 7.84
CA PRO A 101 1.82 -22.83 7.66
C PRO A 101 2.48 -22.63 6.29
N THR A 102 1.74 -22.17 5.28
CA THR A 102 2.32 -21.87 3.95
C THR A 102 3.18 -20.61 3.96
N VAL A 103 2.87 -19.70 4.88
CA VAL A 103 3.61 -18.46 5.12
C VAL A 103 4.81 -18.70 6.05
N ALA A 104 4.74 -19.70 6.93
CA ALA A 104 5.77 -20.05 7.91
C ALA A 104 7.16 -20.27 7.30
N ASP A 105 7.20 -20.88 6.11
CA ASP A 105 8.43 -21.26 5.42
C ASP A 105 8.86 -20.22 4.36
N ALA A 106 8.00 -19.23 4.08
CA ALA A 106 8.29 -18.16 3.14
C ALA A 106 9.15 -17.09 3.82
N ALA A 107 10.45 -17.07 3.55
CA ALA A 107 11.33 -16.02 4.06
C ALA A 107 10.96 -14.65 3.50
N GLY A 108 10.92 -13.62 4.36
CA GLY A 108 10.73 -12.22 3.95
C GLY A 108 9.38 -11.65 4.36
N ALA A 109 8.86 -10.69 3.58
CA ALA A 109 7.59 -10.04 3.94
C ALA A 109 6.40 -10.82 3.37
N ALA A 110 5.60 -11.37 4.28
CA ALA A 110 4.36 -12.07 3.97
C ALA A 110 3.19 -11.11 3.70
N TRP A 111 3.29 -9.87 4.16
CA TRP A 111 2.31 -8.82 3.87
C TRP A 111 2.99 -7.45 3.92
N ARG A 112 2.49 -6.50 3.11
CA ARG A 112 2.94 -5.10 3.06
C ARG A 112 1.76 -4.15 2.99
N LEU A 113 1.90 -2.97 3.57
CA LEU A 113 0.98 -1.86 3.35
C LEU A 113 1.21 -1.25 1.96
N GLU A 114 0.25 -1.39 1.05
CA GLU A 114 0.43 -1.03 -0.37
C GLU A 114 -0.15 0.35 -0.76
N ALA A 115 -1.01 0.96 0.07
CA ALA A 115 -1.65 2.26 -0.22
C ALA A 115 -0.60 3.32 -0.62
N LYS A 116 -0.67 3.89 -1.81
CA LYS A 116 0.33 4.82 -2.33
C LYS A 116 0.33 6.15 -1.59
N ASP A 117 -0.83 6.65 -1.16
CA ASP A 117 -0.93 7.86 -0.36
C ASP A 117 -1.00 7.50 1.13
N ARG A 118 0.18 7.32 1.74
CA ARG A 118 0.34 6.90 3.14
C ARG A 118 1.58 7.53 3.76
N ASP A 119 1.46 7.86 5.05
CA ASP A 119 2.58 8.35 5.88
C ASP A 119 3.32 7.23 6.61
N LEU A 120 2.71 6.05 6.71
CA LEU A 120 3.26 4.89 7.41
C LEU A 120 3.68 3.81 6.43
N ASP A 121 4.71 3.08 6.78
CA ASP A 121 5.04 1.79 6.18
C ASP A 121 4.85 0.71 7.24
N SER A 122 4.33 -0.43 6.79
CA SER A 122 4.17 -1.60 7.65
C SER A 122 4.36 -2.88 6.84
N ASN A 123 5.02 -3.84 7.46
CA ASN A 123 5.28 -5.15 6.87
C ASN A 123 5.11 -6.23 7.94
N LEU A 124 4.53 -7.36 7.56
CA LEU A 124 4.61 -8.58 8.35
C LEU A 124 5.78 -9.39 7.82
N ILE A 125 6.81 -9.55 8.63
CA ILE A 125 8.05 -10.26 8.28
C ILE A 125 8.03 -11.65 8.89
N VAL A 126 8.47 -12.63 8.11
CA VAL A 126 8.71 -14.01 8.49
C VAL A 126 10.19 -14.29 8.41
N VAL A 127 10.74 -14.74 9.53
CA VAL A 127 12.08 -15.33 9.61
C VAL A 127 11.87 -16.83 9.87
N PRO A 128 12.21 -17.71 8.90
CA PRO A 128 11.97 -19.14 9.05
C PRO A 128 12.75 -19.74 10.23
N PRO A 129 12.41 -20.97 10.66
CA PRO A 129 13.10 -21.67 11.74
C PRO A 129 14.62 -21.62 11.63
N ASN A 130 15.27 -21.20 12.73
CA ASN A 130 16.73 -21.13 12.86
C ASN A 130 17.43 -20.21 11.83
N GLN A 131 16.69 -19.35 11.13
CA GLN A 131 17.26 -18.37 10.21
C GLN A 131 17.63 -17.08 10.93
N VAL A 132 18.55 -16.34 10.29
CA VAL A 132 19.10 -15.10 10.81
C VAL A 132 18.88 -13.99 9.78
N ILE A 133 18.46 -12.82 10.27
CA ILE A 133 18.67 -11.55 9.58
C ILE A 133 19.97 -10.99 10.12
N ASP A 134 21.00 -10.94 9.26
CA ASP A 134 22.35 -10.51 9.61
C ASP A 134 22.39 -9.14 10.28
N ALA A 135 23.47 -8.91 11.03
CA ALA A 135 23.71 -7.66 11.72
C ALA A 135 23.74 -6.48 10.73
N HIS A 136 22.91 -5.48 10.99
CA HIS A 136 22.85 -4.26 10.20
C HIS A 136 22.47 -3.06 11.06
N ALA A 137 22.86 -1.86 10.63
CA ALA A 137 22.32 -0.63 11.18
C ALA A 137 20.89 -0.41 10.67
N GLY A 138 19.99 -0.05 11.57
CA GLY A 138 18.63 0.38 11.21
C GLY A 138 18.62 1.60 10.28
N PRO A 139 17.47 1.93 9.68
CA PRO A 139 17.32 3.12 8.84
C PRO A 139 17.45 4.41 9.65
N ASP A 140 17.47 5.57 8.99
CA ASP A 140 17.45 6.90 9.64
C ASP A 140 16.04 7.30 10.15
N LEU A 141 15.32 6.33 10.68
CA LEU A 141 14.01 6.50 11.31
C LEU A 141 13.80 5.39 12.35
N ASP A 142 12.88 5.64 13.28
CA ASP A 142 12.53 4.67 14.30
C ASP A 142 11.58 3.60 13.75
N VAL A 143 11.70 2.38 14.27
CA VAL A 143 10.85 1.26 13.87
C VAL A 143 10.22 0.64 15.12
N LEU A 144 8.89 0.53 15.13
CA LEU A 144 8.18 -0.33 16.07
C LEU A 144 8.12 -1.75 15.50
N VAL A 145 8.39 -2.74 16.35
CA VAL A 145 8.29 -4.16 16.02
C VAL A 145 7.34 -4.84 16.99
N HIS A 146 6.27 -5.45 16.51
CA HIS A 146 5.36 -6.25 17.32
C HIS A 146 5.52 -7.73 16.98
N VAL A 147 5.99 -8.53 17.95
CA VAL A 147 6.17 -9.98 17.76
C VAL A 147 4.80 -10.66 17.78
N LEU A 148 4.44 -11.31 16.68
CA LEU A 148 3.12 -11.93 16.48
C LEU A 148 3.13 -13.42 16.84
N ALA A 149 4.16 -14.14 16.40
CA ALA A 149 4.28 -15.58 16.60
C ALA A 149 5.74 -16.04 16.58
N GLY A 150 5.97 -17.25 17.09
CA GLY A 150 7.30 -17.81 17.20
C GLY A 150 8.12 -17.16 18.32
N ARG A 151 9.40 -17.47 18.35
CA ARG A 151 10.36 -17.00 19.37
C ARG A 151 11.67 -16.70 18.70
N GLY A 152 12.52 -15.90 19.35
CA GLY A 152 13.82 -15.59 18.80
C GLY A 152 14.61 -14.65 19.70
N THR A 153 15.63 -14.06 19.12
CA THR A 153 16.45 -13.05 19.78
C THR A 153 16.71 -11.87 18.86
N LEU A 154 16.81 -10.69 19.47
CA LEU A 154 17.32 -9.47 18.85
C LEU A 154 18.69 -9.18 19.46
N ALA A 155 19.76 -9.35 18.68
CA ALA A 155 21.08 -8.91 19.08
C ALA A 155 21.17 -7.37 18.98
N THR A 156 21.84 -6.77 19.94
CA THR A 156 22.19 -5.34 20.02
C THR A 156 23.72 -5.22 20.13
N GLU A 157 24.24 -4.00 20.15
CA GLU A 157 25.67 -3.76 20.33
C GLU A 157 26.22 -4.34 21.66
N LEU A 158 25.41 -4.34 22.72
CA LEU A 158 25.87 -4.70 24.07
C LEU A 158 25.26 -5.99 24.62
N GLY A 159 24.39 -6.66 23.88
CA GLY A 159 23.72 -7.86 24.37
C GLY A 159 22.52 -8.29 23.54
N THR A 160 21.68 -9.12 24.13
CA THR A 160 20.59 -9.79 23.42
C THR A 160 19.27 -9.59 24.15
N VAL A 161 18.21 -9.28 23.40
CA VAL A 161 16.83 -9.22 23.88
C VAL A 161 16.10 -10.48 23.40
N GLU A 162 15.45 -11.20 24.31
CA GLU A 162 14.58 -12.33 23.95
C GLU A 162 13.26 -11.83 23.35
N LEU A 163 12.81 -12.50 22.29
CA LEU A 163 11.58 -12.18 21.55
C LEU A 163 10.51 -13.25 21.80
N ARG A 164 9.32 -12.79 22.19
CA ARG A 164 8.14 -13.62 22.51
C ARG A 164 6.87 -12.93 21.99
N PRO A 165 5.82 -13.69 21.61
CA PRO A 165 4.58 -13.13 21.10
C PRO A 165 3.95 -12.10 22.06
N GLY A 166 3.40 -11.02 21.50
CA GLY A 166 2.79 -9.91 22.23
C GLY A 166 3.77 -8.82 22.69
N GLN A 167 5.08 -9.01 22.50
CA GLN A 167 6.06 -7.97 22.81
C GLN A 167 6.10 -6.89 21.73
N LEU A 168 6.09 -5.62 22.17
CA LEU A 168 6.32 -4.45 21.33
C LEU A 168 7.72 -3.89 21.62
N LEU A 169 8.54 -3.80 20.59
CA LEU A 169 9.90 -3.27 20.65
C LEU A 169 9.96 -1.93 19.92
N TRP A 170 10.71 -1.00 20.49
CA TRP A 170 11.14 0.22 19.81
C TRP A 170 12.60 0.07 19.40
N LEU A 171 12.86 0.20 18.10
CA LEU A 171 14.19 0.15 17.52
C LEU A 171 14.53 1.56 17.06
N PRO A 172 15.38 2.29 17.83
CA PRO A 172 15.80 3.63 17.46
C PRO A 172 16.51 3.65 16.11
N ARG A 173 16.40 4.76 15.40
CA ARG A 173 17.12 4.98 14.13
C ARG A 173 18.61 4.62 14.27
N ARG A 174 19.14 3.96 13.24
CA ARG A 174 20.54 3.54 13.14
C ARG A 174 21.06 2.59 14.22
N SER A 175 20.20 2.07 15.11
CA SER A 175 20.62 1.04 16.08
C SER A 175 21.14 -0.21 15.35
N LEU A 176 22.28 -0.75 15.79
CA LEU A 176 22.78 -2.06 15.32
C LEU A 176 21.88 -3.18 15.82
N ARG A 177 21.50 -4.07 14.91
CA ARG A 177 20.55 -5.14 15.19
C ARG A 177 20.76 -6.37 14.30
N ALA A 178 20.52 -7.55 14.86
CA ALA A 178 20.35 -8.80 14.12
C ALA A 178 19.18 -9.58 14.72
N PHE A 179 18.40 -10.27 13.89
CA PHE A 179 17.29 -11.10 14.36
C PHE A 179 17.63 -12.56 14.14
N THR A 180 17.48 -13.39 15.17
CA THR A 180 17.62 -14.84 15.05
C THR A 180 16.30 -15.49 15.42
N ALA A 181 15.71 -16.24 14.50
CA ALA A 181 14.51 -17.02 14.79
C ALA A 181 14.86 -18.30 15.55
N GLY A 182 13.99 -18.68 16.47
CA GLY A 182 14.01 -19.99 17.12
C GLY A 182 13.47 -21.10 16.22
N PRO A 183 13.26 -22.31 16.78
CA PRO A 183 12.82 -23.49 16.01
C PRO A 183 11.41 -23.36 15.43
N ASP A 184 10.56 -22.53 16.01
CA ASP A 184 9.19 -22.28 15.51
C ASP A 184 9.14 -21.13 14.49
N GLY A 185 10.30 -20.61 14.09
CA GLY A 185 10.41 -19.36 13.32
C GLY A 185 10.13 -18.12 14.18
N LEU A 186 10.09 -16.96 13.52
CA LEU A 186 9.72 -15.68 14.11
C LEU A 186 8.89 -14.88 13.12
N ARG A 187 7.74 -14.37 13.56
CA ARG A 187 6.84 -13.55 12.75
C ARG A 187 6.55 -12.26 13.49
N TYR A 188 6.80 -11.13 12.85
CA TYR A 188 6.61 -9.83 13.48
C TYR A 188 6.08 -8.78 12.50
N LEU A 189 5.28 -7.86 13.02
CA LEU A 189 4.85 -6.66 12.31
C LEU A 189 5.87 -5.55 12.54
N THR A 190 6.19 -4.81 11.49
CA THR A 190 6.92 -3.55 11.59
C THR A 190 5.98 -2.38 11.34
N VAL A 191 6.18 -1.27 12.04
CA VAL A 191 5.53 0.02 11.73
C VAL A 191 6.57 1.11 11.83
N HIS A 192 6.65 1.94 10.81
CA HIS A 192 7.51 3.11 10.80
C HIS A 192 6.98 4.20 9.87
N GLN A 193 7.52 5.41 9.98
CA GLN A 193 7.23 6.45 8.99
C GLN A 193 7.74 6.01 7.62
N ARG A 194 6.98 6.29 6.57
CA ARG A 194 7.43 6.05 5.20
C ARG A 194 8.60 6.98 4.90
N ARG A 195 9.65 6.44 4.27
CA ARG A 195 10.76 7.27 3.77
C ARG A 195 10.22 8.17 2.66
N GLN A 196 10.06 9.46 2.96
CA GLN A 196 9.91 10.45 1.91
C GLN A 196 11.23 10.50 1.13
N ALA A 197 11.18 10.28 -0.18
CA ALA A 197 12.33 10.58 -1.02
C ALA A 197 12.66 12.06 -0.83
N LEU A 198 13.93 12.37 -0.58
CA LEU A 198 14.38 13.74 -0.42
C LEU A 198 13.99 14.52 -1.68
N VAL A 199 12.99 15.39 -1.60
CA VAL A 199 12.71 16.34 -2.67
C VAL A 199 13.83 17.36 -2.61
N LEU A 200 14.86 17.19 -3.44
CA LEU A 200 15.88 18.20 -3.65
C LEU A 200 15.19 19.43 -4.23
N ALA A 201 14.95 20.44 -3.40
CA ALA A 201 14.53 21.74 -3.89
C ALA A 201 15.62 22.26 -4.84
N PRO A 202 15.28 22.78 -6.03
CA PRO A 202 16.27 23.38 -6.91
C PRO A 202 16.91 24.56 -6.17
N THR A 203 18.24 24.53 -6.07
CA THR A 203 19.07 25.60 -5.51
C THR A 203 18.70 26.89 -6.23
N ARG A 204 18.09 27.85 -5.52
CA ARG A 204 17.97 29.22 -6.03
C ARG A 204 19.39 29.79 -6.08
N SER A 205 19.94 29.89 -7.29
CA SER A 205 21.08 30.76 -7.56
C SER A 205 20.66 32.19 -7.24
N ALA A 206 21.36 32.80 -6.29
CA ALA A 206 21.30 34.23 -6.05
C ALA A 206 22.08 34.92 -7.18
N ASP A 207 21.41 35.83 -7.89
CA ASP A 207 22.07 36.93 -8.62
C ASP A 207 22.40 38.07 -7.63
#